data_AF-A0A2S7KX40-F1
#
_entry.id   AF-A0A2S7KX40-F1
#
_cell.length_a   1.000
_cell.length_b   1.000
_cell.length_c   1.000
_cell.angle_alpha   90.00
_cell.angle_beta   90.00
_cell.angle_gamma   90.00
#
_symmetry.space_group_name_H-M   'P 1'
#
loop_
_entity.id
_entity.type
_entity.pdbx_description
1 polymer ?
#
loop_
_entity_poly.entity_id
_entity_poly.type
_entity_poly.pdbx_seq_one_letter_code
_entity_poly.pdbx_strand_id
1 'polypeptide(L)'
;MKNLITFIFISFFCMLSISAQHNEAAREKIKALKISYLTEKLNLTPEEAQKFWPIYNAYDQEQRALISKQRSDLKKSLKNSDEVEALNESDAEKLLMLKLSIDKQLHESQKDFVKKVKQVISFKKIIQLHVAEMEFGRKLMSKYRHKKD
;
A
#
# COMPACT_ATOMS: atom_id res chain seq x y z
N MET A 1 -44.20 17.22 -3.89
CA MET A 1 -43.00 17.28 -4.76
C MET A 1 -41.70 17.53 -4.00
N LYS A 2 -41.61 18.54 -3.11
CA LYS A 2 -40.41 18.80 -2.29
C LYS A 2 -39.95 17.59 -1.46
N ASN A 3 -40.88 16.84 -0.84
CA ASN A 3 -40.59 15.66 -0.01
C ASN A 3 -40.10 14.44 -0.82
N LEU A 4 -40.45 14.36 -2.11
CA LEU A 4 -39.99 13.30 -3.00
C LEU A 4 -38.56 13.56 -3.47
N ILE A 5 -38.23 14.83 -3.74
CA ILE A 5 -36.89 15.27 -4.13
C ILE A 5 -35.91 15.06 -2.96
N THR A 6 -36.29 15.39 -1.72
CA THR A 6 -35.44 15.10 -0.54
C THR A 6 -35.23 13.61 -0.33
N PHE A 7 -36.25 12.76 -0.54
CA PHE A 7 -36.08 11.30 -0.45
C PHE A 7 -35.12 10.75 -1.52
N ILE A 8 -35.18 11.27 -2.75
CA ILE A 8 -34.27 10.88 -3.84
C ILE A 8 -32.84 11.32 -3.53
N PHE A 9 -32.64 12.54 -2.99
CA PHE A 9 -31.32 13.01 -2.59
C PHE A 9 -30.72 12.20 -1.43
N ILE A 10 -31.51 11.81 -0.44
CA ILE A 10 -31.06 10.97 0.68
C ILE A 10 -30.72 9.55 0.19
N SER A 11 -31.56 8.97 -0.66
CA SER A 11 -31.31 7.64 -1.25
C SER A 11 -30.04 7.63 -2.12
N PHE A 12 -29.82 8.68 -2.92
CA PHE A 12 -28.61 8.85 -3.72
C PHE A 12 -27.36 9.04 -2.85
N PHE A 13 -27.47 9.81 -1.76
CA PHE A 13 -26.37 9.99 -0.80
C PHE A 13 -25.99 8.68 -0.10
N CYS A 14 -26.97 7.85 0.27
CA CYS A 14 -26.72 6.52 0.84
C CYS A 14 -25.98 5.57 -0.14
N MET A 15 -26.29 5.62 -1.44
CA MET A 15 -25.59 4.79 -2.43
C MET A 15 -24.11 5.18 -2.62
N LEU A 16 -23.79 6.48 -2.50
CA LEU A 16 -22.40 6.97 -2.56
C LEU A 16 -21.57 6.50 -1.34
N SER A 17 -22.17 6.45 -0.15
CA SER A 17 -21.50 5.94 1.06
C SER A 17 -21.16 4.44 0.98
N ILE A 18 -22.01 3.63 0.37
CA ILE A 18 -21.80 2.17 0.23
C ILE A 18 -20.59 1.88 -0.68
N SER A 19 -20.41 2.66 -1.74
CA SER A 19 -19.30 2.47 -2.70
C SER A 19 -17.93 2.83 -2.10
N ALA A 20 -17.87 3.86 -1.24
CA ALA A 20 -16.63 4.24 -0.54
C ALA A 20 -16.23 3.19 0.52
N GLN A 21 -17.21 2.64 1.26
CA GLN A 21 -16.98 1.59 2.26
C GLN A 21 -16.45 0.28 1.66
N HIS A 22 -16.88 -0.08 0.45
CA HIS A 22 -16.45 -1.32 -0.20
C HIS A 22 -14.93 -1.40 -0.43
N ASN A 23 -14.32 -0.29 -0.87
CA ASN A 23 -12.88 -0.22 -1.13
C ASN A 23 -12.04 -0.20 0.16
N GLU A 24 -12.58 0.33 1.25
CA GLU A 24 -11.92 0.32 2.55
C GLU A 24 -11.95 -1.07 3.19
N ALA A 25 -13.12 -1.72 3.18
CA ALA A 25 -13.27 -3.09 3.68
C ALA A 25 -12.35 -4.09 2.94
N ALA A 26 -12.19 -3.95 1.62
CA ALA A 26 -11.26 -4.78 0.85
C ALA A 26 -9.79 -4.57 1.27
N ARG A 27 -9.38 -3.32 1.53
CA ARG A 27 -8.02 -3.00 1.98
C ARG A 27 -7.74 -3.55 3.38
N GLU A 28 -8.67 -3.40 4.31
CA GLU A 28 -8.55 -3.95 5.66
C GLU A 28 -8.51 -5.49 5.64
N LYS A 29 -9.28 -6.14 4.76
CA LYS A 29 -9.20 -7.60 4.57
C LYS A 29 -7.81 -8.04 4.10
N ILE A 30 -7.21 -7.34 3.13
CA ILE A 30 -5.86 -7.66 2.65
C ILE A 30 -4.83 -7.44 3.78
N LYS A 31 -4.97 -6.36 4.56
CA LYS A 31 -4.11 -6.06 5.70
C LYS A 31 -4.18 -7.16 6.77
N ALA A 32 -5.39 -7.59 7.14
CA ALA A 32 -5.59 -8.68 8.09
C ALA A 32 -4.95 -9.99 7.61
N LEU A 33 -5.13 -10.32 6.32
CA LEU A 33 -4.48 -11.49 5.71
C LEU A 33 -2.95 -11.38 5.72
N LYS A 34 -2.40 -10.18 5.45
CA LYS A 34 -0.95 -9.92 5.51
C LYS A 34 -0.43 -10.13 6.93
N ILE A 35 -1.11 -9.55 7.92
CA ILE A 35 -0.75 -9.69 9.34
C ILE A 35 -0.72 -11.16 9.74
N SER A 36 -1.80 -11.90 9.47
CA SER A 36 -1.89 -13.33 9.78
C SER A 36 -0.78 -14.14 9.09
N TYR A 37 -0.51 -13.88 7.81
CA TYR A 37 0.54 -14.56 7.06
C TYR A 37 1.94 -14.30 7.64
N LEU A 38 2.25 -13.03 7.95
CA LEU A 38 3.56 -12.68 8.50
C LEU A 38 3.76 -13.22 9.92
N THR A 39 2.72 -13.20 10.77
CA THR A 39 2.77 -13.82 12.11
C THR A 39 3.11 -15.31 12.00
N GLU A 40 2.44 -16.04 11.11
CA GLU A 40 2.69 -17.47 10.88
C GLU A 40 4.13 -17.71 10.41
N LYS A 41 4.63 -16.89 9.46
CA LYS A 41 5.96 -17.09 8.89
C LYS A 41 7.09 -16.67 9.79
N LEU A 42 6.94 -15.64 10.62
CA LEU A 42 8.04 -15.12 11.43
C LEU A 42 8.24 -15.87 12.75
N ASN A 43 7.22 -16.60 13.22
CA ASN A 43 7.24 -17.31 14.49
C ASN A 43 7.77 -16.43 15.63
N LEU A 44 7.15 -15.24 15.78
CA LEU A 44 7.49 -14.28 16.80
C LEU A 44 7.01 -14.76 18.17
N THR A 45 7.81 -14.56 19.22
CA THR A 45 7.31 -14.71 20.59
C THR A 45 6.31 -13.60 20.89
N PRO A 46 5.44 -13.74 21.91
CA PRO A 46 4.52 -12.67 22.32
C PRO A 46 5.23 -11.34 22.58
N GLU A 47 6.40 -11.37 23.22
CA GLU A 47 7.20 -10.18 23.54
C GLU A 47 7.82 -9.54 22.29
N GLU A 48 8.32 -10.36 21.36
CA GLU A 48 8.81 -9.87 20.06
C GLU A 48 7.67 -9.24 19.26
N ALA A 49 6.51 -9.90 19.19
CA ALA A 49 5.35 -9.42 18.45
C ALA A 49 4.86 -8.06 18.96
N GLN A 50 4.76 -7.89 20.29
CA GLN A 50 4.34 -6.64 20.92
C GLN A 50 5.22 -5.45 20.52
N LYS A 51 6.53 -5.67 20.35
CA LYS A 51 7.50 -4.64 19.94
C LYS A 51 7.62 -4.50 18.42
N PHE A 52 7.45 -5.60 17.69
CA PHE A 52 7.62 -5.66 16.24
C PHE A 52 6.50 -4.92 15.49
N TRP A 53 5.24 -5.20 15.83
CA TRP A 53 4.08 -4.70 15.07
C TRP A 53 4.00 -3.17 14.98
N PRO A 54 4.25 -2.40 16.06
CA PRO A 54 4.27 -0.94 15.96
C PRO A 54 5.33 -0.42 14.98
N ILE A 55 6.54 -1.01 14.98
CA ILE A 55 7.64 -0.62 14.09
C ILE A 55 7.28 -0.96 12.64
N TYR A 56 6.78 -2.19 12.41
CA TYR A 56 6.42 -2.66 11.09
C TYR A 56 5.25 -1.89 10.48
N ASN A 57 4.20 -1.62 11.27
CA ASN A 57 3.02 -0.90 10.78
C ASN A 57 3.36 0.55 10.38
N ALA A 58 4.22 1.22 11.14
CA ALA A 58 4.70 2.56 10.80
C ALA A 58 5.49 2.55 9.48
N TYR A 59 6.40 1.59 9.33
CA TYR A 59 7.17 1.40 8.09
C TYR A 59 6.27 1.09 6.89
N ASP A 60 5.35 0.13 7.01
CA ASP A 60 4.44 -0.25 5.93
C ASP A 60 3.51 0.92 5.52
N GLN A 61 3.06 1.73 6.49
CA GLN A 61 2.28 2.93 6.20
C GLN A 61 3.09 3.97 5.44
N GLU A 62 4.33 4.25 5.85
CA GLU A 62 5.22 5.19 5.19
C GLU A 62 5.52 4.76 3.74
N GLN A 63 5.91 3.50 3.55
CA GLN A 63 6.17 2.93 2.22
C GLN A 63 4.94 3.04 1.31
N ARG A 64 3.75 2.71 1.82
CA ARG A 64 2.50 2.85 1.06
C ARG A 64 2.20 4.30 0.72
N ALA A 65 2.42 5.24 1.63
CA ALA A 65 2.19 6.67 1.37
C ALA A 65 3.10 7.19 0.25
N LEU A 66 4.39 6.85 0.29
CA LEU A 66 5.38 7.22 -0.72
C LEU A 66 5.02 6.65 -2.11
N ILE A 67 4.72 5.36 -2.19
CA ILE A 67 4.31 4.70 -3.44
C ILE A 67 2.99 5.28 -3.95
N SER A 68 2.03 5.54 -3.07
CA SER A 68 0.74 6.14 -3.44
C SER A 68 0.91 7.53 -3.99
N LYS A 69 1.79 8.35 -3.39
CA LYS A 69 2.12 9.69 -3.89
C LYS A 69 2.71 9.62 -5.29
N GLN A 70 3.72 8.78 -5.49
CA GLN A 70 4.36 8.57 -6.80
C GLN A 70 3.34 8.20 -7.88
N ARG A 71 2.47 7.22 -7.59
CA ARG A 71 1.43 6.76 -8.52
C ARG A 71 0.39 7.83 -8.82
N SER A 72 -0.02 8.60 -7.80
CA SER A 72 -0.97 9.69 -7.95
C SER A 72 -0.42 10.79 -8.85
N ASP A 73 0.83 11.21 -8.61
CA ASP A 73 1.45 12.27 -9.39
C ASP A 73 1.73 11.81 -10.83
N LEU A 74 2.17 10.56 -11.03
CA LEU A 74 2.29 9.99 -12.36
C LEU A 74 0.94 9.96 -13.09
N LYS A 75 -0.14 9.54 -12.42
CA LYS A 75 -1.49 9.45 -13.00
C LYS A 75 -2.09 10.83 -13.35
N LYS A 76 -1.70 11.89 -12.63
CA LYS A 76 -2.11 13.26 -12.96
C LYS A 76 -1.45 13.74 -14.25
N SER A 77 -0.21 13.35 -14.48
CA SER A 77 0.55 13.74 -15.67
C SER A 77 0.34 12.83 -16.87
N LEU A 78 0.04 11.54 -16.65
CA LEU A 78 -0.14 10.53 -17.68
C LEU A 78 -1.33 9.63 -17.34
N LYS A 79 -2.35 9.57 -18.20
CA LYS A 79 -3.49 8.65 -17.99
C LYS A 79 -3.15 7.23 -18.41
N ASN A 80 -2.29 7.08 -19.42
CA ASN A 80 -1.78 5.80 -19.92
C ASN A 80 -0.34 5.98 -20.46
N SER A 81 0.27 4.88 -20.91
CA SER A 81 1.62 4.86 -21.47
C SER A 81 1.75 5.63 -22.79
N ASP A 82 0.65 5.80 -23.51
CA ASP A 82 0.66 6.33 -24.87
C ASP A 82 0.82 7.86 -24.88
N GLU A 83 0.49 8.51 -23.76
CA GLU A 83 0.66 9.96 -23.55
C GLU A 83 2.12 10.37 -23.25
N VAL A 84 3.05 9.41 -23.11
CA VAL A 84 4.47 9.71 -22.82
C VAL A 84 5.11 10.53 -23.94
N GLU A 85 4.85 10.19 -25.20
CA GLU A 85 5.37 10.91 -26.37
C GLU A 85 4.87 12.36 -26.47
N ALA A 86 3.79 12.70 -25.77
CA ALA A 86 3.24 14.05 -25.73
C ALA A 86 3.83 14.93 -24.61
N LEU A 87 4.67 14.36 -23.73
CA LEU A 87 5.35 15.12 -22.69
C LEU A 87 6.46 15.99 -23.30
N ASN A 88 6.55 17.23 -22.86
CA ASN A 88 7.76 18.01 -23.07
C ASN A 88 8.88 17.52 -22.13
N GLU A 89 10.12 17.79 -22.52
CA GLU A 89 11.32 17.38 -21.77
C GLU A 89 11.32 17.87 -20.32
N SER A 90 10.82 19.09 -20.06
CA SER A 90 10.80 19.64 -18.69
C SER A 90 9.86 18.86 -17.77
N ASP A 91 8.70 18.44 -18.27
CA ASP A 91 7.74 17.67 -17.48
C ASP A 91 8.20 16.22 -17.30
N ALA A 92 8.84 15.64 -18.32
CA ALA A 92 9.50 14.34 -18.20
C ALA A 92 10.62 14.37 -17.14
N GLU A 93 11.47 15.40 -17.14
CA GLU A 93 12.52 15.61 -16.15
C GLU A 93 11.93 15.70 -14.73
N LYS A 94 10.88 16.50 -14.52
CA LYS A 94 10.22 16.63 -13.20
C LYS A 94 9.70 15.29 -12.69
N LEU A 95 9.05 14.49 -13.54
CA LEU A 95 8.53 13.17 -13.17
C LEU A 95 9.66 12.21 -12.80
N LEU A 96 10.76 12.24 -13.55
CA LEU A 96 11.93 11.41 -13.27
C LEU A 96 12.62 11.82 -11.95
N MET A 97 12.80 13.12 -11.73
CA MET A 97 13.37 13.66 -10.49
C MET A 97 12.50 13.35 -9.27
N LEU A 98 11.17 13.41 -9.42
CA LEU A 98 10.23 12.98 -8.39
C LEU A 98 10.40 11.48 -8.07
N LYS A 99 10.49 10.63 -9.10
CA LYS A 99 10.74 9.20 -8.91
C LYS A 99 12.04 8.95 -8.14
N LEU A 100 13.14 9.57 -8.55
CA LEU A 100 14.44 9.40 -7.89
C LEU A 100 14.42 9.87 -6.42
N SER A 101 13.71 10.98 -6.15
CA SER A 101 13.52 11.49 -4.79
C SER A 101 12.73 10.50 -3.91
N ILE A 102 11.66 9.91 -4.44
CA ILE A 102 10.85 8.92 -3.72
C ILE A 102 11.65 7.63 -3.52
N ASP A 103 12.39 7.16 -4.52
CA ASP A 103 13.25 5.97 -4.40
C ASP A 103 14.27 6.14 -3.26
N LYS A 104 14.87 7.33 -3.13
CA LYS A 104 15.76 7.68 -2.02
C LYS A 104 15.04 7.63 -0.66
N GLN A 105 13.82 8.17 -0.57
CA GLN A 105 13.02 8.15 0.66
C GLN A 105 12.64 6.72 1.06
N LEU A 106 12.24 5.89 0.10
CA LEU A 106 11.94 4.48 0.33
C LEU A 106 13.14 3.72 0.89
N HIS A 107 14.33 3.96 0.33
CA HIS A 107 15.57 3.34 0.79
C HIS A 107 15.96 3.78 2.21
N GLU A 108 15.85 5.08 2.51
CA GLU A 108 16.17 5.57 3.86
C GLU A 108 15.19 5.03 4.90
N SER A 109 13.89 5.03 4.59
CA SER A 109 12.85 4.41 5.43
C SER A 109 13.13 2.92 5.67
N GLN A 110 13.61 2.18 4.66
CA GLN A 110 14.03 0.79 4.83
C GLN A 110 15.23 0.64 5.76
N LYS A 111 16.25 1.49 5.63
CA LYS A 111 17.41 1.49 6.54
C LYS A 111 16.99 1.75 7.99
N ASP A 112 16.12 2.74 8.19
CA ASP A 112 15.59 3.08 9.52
C ASP A 112 14.76 1.95 10.12
N PHE A 113 13.93 1.29 9.30
CA PHE A 113 13.19 0.10 9.72
C PHE A 113 14.14 -1.01 10.18
N VAL A 114 15.16 -1.34 9.39
CA VAL A 114 16.16 -2.37 9.76
C VAL A 114 16.89 -1.99 11.05
N LYS A 115 17.27 -0.71 11.21
CA LYS A 115 17.94 -0.20 12.42
C LYS A 115 17.09 -0.37 13.68
N LYS A 116 15.77 -0.14 13.58
CA LYS A 116 14.81 -0.29 14.69
C LYS A 116 14.49 -1.75 14.96
N VAL A 117 14.13 -2.51 13.93
CA VAL A 117 13.60 -3.87 14.08
C VAL A 117 14.67 -4.89 14.48
N LYS A 118 15.95 -4.67 14.15
CA LYS A 118 17.06 -5.53 14.59
C LYS A 118 17.27 -5.54 16.11
N GLN A 119 16.70 -4.57 16.83
CA GLN A 119 16.70 -4.52 18.29
C GLN A 119 15.63 -5.44 18.90
N VAL A 120 14.71 -5.96 18.06
CA VAL A 120 13.56 -6.78 18.48
C VAL A 120 13.69 -8.20 17.97
N ILE A 121 14.12 -8.40 16.71
CA ILE A 121 14.23 -9.71 16.07
C ILE A 121 15.60 -9.89 15.41
N SER A 122 16.03 -11.14 15.21
CA SER A 122 17.32 -11.45 14.57
C SER A 122 17.35 -11.11 13.08
N PHE A 123 18.54 -10.88 12.51
CA PHE A 123 18.69 -10.66 11.07
C PHE A 123 18.11 -11.80 10.21
N LYS A 124 18.17 -13.05 10.68
CA LYS A 124 17.54 -14.18 9.99
C LYS A 124 16.02 -13.99 9.88
N LYS A 125 15.36 -13.55 10.96
CA LYS A 125 13.93 -13.22 10.95
C LYS A 125 13.62 -12.00 10.07
N ILE A 126 14.52 -11.01 9.99
CA ILE A 126 14.36 -9.85 9.08
C ILE A 126 14.39 -10.31 7.61
N ILE A 127 15.33 -11.18 7.23
CA ILE A 127 15.35 -11.75 5.87
C ILE A 127 14.09 -12.59 5.61
N GLN A 128 13.65 -13.38 6.59
CA GLN A 128 12.43 -14.17 6.50
C GLN A 128 11.18 -13.29 6.31
N LEU A 129 11.12 -12.13 6.96
CA LEU A 129 10.07 -11.12 6.74
C LEU A 129 10.06 -10.71 5.27
N HIS A 130 11.22 -10.35 4.71
CA HIS A 130 11.30 -9.91 3.32
C HIS A 130 10.82 -10.99 2.34
N VAL A 131 11.26 -12.24 2.54
CA VAL A 131 10.81 -13.38 1.74
C VAL A 131 9.29 -13.58 1.87
N ALA A 132 8.75 -13.52 3.10
CA ALA A 132 7.33 -13.69 3.34
C ALA A 132 6.49 -12.58 2.68
N GLU A 133 6.96 -11.32 2.69
CA GLU A 133 6.29 -10.22 1.99
C GLU A 133 6.24 -10.43 0.47
N MET A 134 7.36 -10.86 -0.12
CA MET A 134 7.44 -11.18 -1.55
C MET A 134 6.46 -12.31 -1.92
N GLU A 135 6.44 -13.39 -1.13
CA GLU A 135 5.52 -14.51 -1.33
C GLU A 135 4.06 -14.12 -1.16
N PHE A 136 3.75 -13.31 -0.16
CA PHE A 136 2.40 -12.80 0.07
C PHE A 136 1.92 -11.99 -1.14
N GLY A 137 2.76 -11.09 -1.65
CA GLY A 137 2.48 -10.31 -2.85
C GLY A 137 2.19 -11.20 -4.06
N ARG A 138 3.05 -12.21 -4.32
CA ARG A 138 2.85 -13.17 -5.42
C ARG A 138 1.54 -13.96 -5.27
N LYS A 139 1.26 -14.49 -4.08
CA LYS A 139 0.02 -15.23 -3.77
C LYS A 139 -1.21 -14.35 -3.97
N LEU A 140 -1.16 -13.09 -3.52
CA LEU A 140 -2.25 -12.14 -3.68
C LEU A 140 -2.53 -11.88 -5.16
N MET A 141 -1.49 -11.61 -5.95
CA MET A 141 -1.63 -11.37 -7.41
C MET A 141 -2.17 -12.60 -8.15
N SER A 142 -1.71 -13.81 -7.80
CA SER A 142 -2.22 -15.04 -8.41
C SER A 142 -3.72 -15.23 -8.14
N LYS A 143 -4.19 -14.96 -6.92
CA LYS A 143 -5.61 -15.05 -6.57
C LYS A 143 -6.48 -14.06 -7.33
N TYR A 144 -5.99 -12.84 -7.60
CA TYR A 144 -6.73 -11.86 -8.39
C TYR A 144 -6.77 -12.19 -9.88
N ARG A 145 -5.75 -12.88 -10.41
CA ARG A 145 -5.69 -13.29 -11.81
C ARG A 145 -6.70 -14.41 -12.13
N HIS A 146 -6.83 -15.42 -11.26
CA HIS A 146 -7.78 -16.53 -11.45
C HIS A 146 -9.25 -16.19 -11.17
N LYS A 147 -9.55 -14.97 -10.70
CA LYS A 147 -10.93 -14.54 -10.41
C LYS A 147 -11.55 -13.71 -11.54
N LYS A 148 -10.80 -13.52 -12.64
CA LYS A 148 -11.19 -12.73 -13.82
C LYS A 148 -11.60 -13.59 -15.03
N ASP A 149 -11.51 -14.91 -14.89
CA ASP A 149 -12.04 -15.92 -15.82
C ASP A 149 -13.34 -16.49 -15.23
#